data_AF-A0A7R9HRI4-F1
#
_entry.id   AF-A0A7R9HRI4-F1
#
_cell.length_a   1.000
_cell.length_b   1.000
_cell.length_c   1.000
_cell.angle_alpha   90.00
_cell.angle_beta   90.00
_cell.angle_gamma   90.00
#
_symmetry.space_group_name_H-M   'P 1'
#
loop_
_entity.id
_entity.type
_entity.pdbx_description
1 polymer ?
#
loop_
_entity_poly.entity_id
_entity_poly.type
_entity_poly.pdbx_seq_one_letter_code
_entity_poly.pdbx_strand_id
1 'polypeptide(L)'
;MTSHVVSAHSEPTLTQALQFAESATQCTRHSMNCQAIVVGLLAALAAVVMGWVPEGKFDLAHGLLLCASSLVTASAASFVLGLVMIAVIVFSRHLNINPDNVATPIAASLGDLTTLALLSWIASLLFDAIDKQPWLAPTLILICLAVAPLWACVAFRNKHTKEVLKTGWTPVISAMLISSMGGLILDFTVANFKGIAVFQPVINGVGGNLVAVQASRISTSLHKDSHLGKLPAYASTVCLNPVTVFYSKWNHSRTARVLLMMVIPGHLIFSYTISYLQAGHTSLTPIFVVVYLTASLIQVVLLLYICHVMIHWMWTQHIDPDNSAIPYLTALGDLLGTSLLAIAFQLLYLVGDKDSDVGD
;
A
#
# COMPACT_ATOMS: atom_id res chain seq x y z
N MET A 1 41.73 -46.45 7.60
CA MET A 1 40.29 -46.77 7.75
C MET A 1 39.73 -45.77 8.75
N THR A 2 39.51 -44.54 8.30
CA THR A 2 39.16 -43.39 9.14
C THR A 2 37.73 -42.97 8.81
N SER A 3 36.86 -43.19 9.80
CA SER A 3 35.45 -42.82 9.84
C SER A 3 35.27 -41.30 9.69
N HIS A 4 34.53 -40.88 8.67
CA HIS A 4 33.97 -39.53 8.58
C HIS A 4 32.61 -39.52 9.25
N VAL A 5 32.53 -38.90 10.43
CA VAL A 5 31.27 -38.55 11.10
C VAL A 5 30.69 -37.35 10.33
N VAL A 6 29.58 -37.59 9.64
CA VAL A 6 28.72 -36.55 9.06
C VAL A 6 28.04 -35.79 10.20
N SER A 7 28.39 -34.52 10.36
CA SER A 7 27.73 -33.59 11.28
C SER A 7 26.28 -33.37 10.83
N ALA A 8 25.32 -33.89 11.60
CA ALA A 8 23.91 -33.60 11.43
C ALA A 8 23.65 -32.10 11.67
N HIS A 9 23.17 -31.37 10.66
CA HIS A 9 22.54 -30.07 10.88
C HIS A 9 21.24 -30.31 11.65
N SER A 10 21.26 -30.01 12.94
CA SER A 10 20.05 -29.98 13.77
C SER A 10 19.08 -28.93 13.24
N GLU A 11 17.88 -29.34 12.86
CA GLU A 11 16.76 -28.43 12.58
C GLU A 11 16.54 -27.50 13.79
N PRO A 12 16.35 -26.19 13.59
CA PRO A 12 16.09 -25.28 14.69
C PRO A 12 14.81 -25.68 15.40
N THR A 13 14.87 -25.80 16.73
CA THR A 13 13.68 -26.02 17.55
C THR A 13 12.66 -24.90 17.30
N LEU A 14 11.35 -25.19 17.37
CA LEU A 14 10.27 -24.20 17.15
C LEU A 14 10.51 -22.90 17.96
N THR A 15 11.08 -23.01 19.16
CA THR A 15 11.47 -21.90 20.03
C THR A 15 12.60 -21.05 19.46
N GLN A 16 13.63 -21.67 18.85
CA GLN A 16 14.71 -20.96 18.15
C GLN A 16 14.21 -20.30 16.86
N ALA A 17 13.29 -20.94 16.13
CA ALA A 17 12.66 -20.36 14.94
C ALA A 17 11.72 -19.17 15.28
N LEU A 18 11.09 -19.20 16.46
CA LEU A 18 10.29 -18.09 17.00
C LEU A 18 11.18 -16.93 17.46
N GLN A 19 12.26 -17.19 18.20
CA GLN A 19 13.22 -16.15 18.59
C GLN A 19 13.92 -15.51 17.39
N PHE A 20 14.23 -16.30 16.35
CA PHE A 20 14.79 -15.76 15.11
C PHE A 20 13.78 -14.92 14.33
N ALA A 21 12.50 -15.31 14.33
CA ALA A 21 11.43 -14.49 13.74
C ALA A 21 11.19 -13.20 14.53
N GLU A 22 11.07 -13.25 15.85
CA GLU A 22 10.89 -12.07 16.70
C GLU A 22 12.05 -11.08 16.55
N SER A 23 13.30 -11.57 16.56
CA SER A 23 14.47 -10.72 16.38
C SER A 23 14.58 -10.15 14.95
N ALA A 24 14.28 -10.94 13.93
CA ALA A 24 14.23 -10.47 12.54
C ALA A 24 13.13 -9.40 12.36
N THR A 25 11.93 -9.62 12.87
CA THR A 25 10.81 -8.68 12.72
C THR A 25 10.99 -7.42 13.58
N GLN A 26 11.60 -7.54 14.77
CA GLN A 26 11.99 -6.38 15.59
C GLN A 26 13.04 -5.53 14.89
N CYS A 27 13.98 -6.14 14.15
CA CYS A 27 14.99 -5.39 13.40
C CYS A 27 14.41 -4.76 12.12
N THR A 28 13.51 -5.44 11.40
CA THR A 28 12.78 -4.84 10.25
C THR A 28 11.98 -3.61 10.68
N ARG A 29 11.38 -3.63 11.87
CA ARG A 29 10.63 -2.49 12.45
C ARG A 29 11.46 -1.20 12.53
N HIS A 30 12.74 -1.31 12.89
CA HIS A 30 13.62 -0.12 13.00
C HIS A 30 13.92 0.50 11.64
N SER A 31 14.08 -0.30 10.58
CA SER A 31 14.19 0.22 9.20
C SER A 31 12.91 0.90 8.75
N MET A 32 11.77 0.26 9.04
CA MET A 32 10.46 0.78 8.65
C MET A 32 10.18 2.12 9.31
N ASN A 33 10.53 2.31 10.58
CA ASN A 33 10.38 3.61 11.25
C ASN A 33 11.26 4.71 10.64
N CYS A 34 12.50 4.40 10.26
CA CYS A 34 13.35 5.36 9.57
C CYS A 34 12.78 5.75 8.20
N GLN A 35 12.35 4.76 7.42
CA GLN A 35 11.73 5.00 6.11
C GLN A 35 10.40 5.75 6.27
N ALA A 36 9.59 5.43 7.28
CA ALA A 36 8.32 6.08 7.56
C ALA A 36 8.47 7.58 7.87
N ILE A 37 9.49 7.98 8.63
CA ILE A 37 9.76 9.40 8.89
C ILE A 37 10.13 10.13 7.59
N VAL A 38 10.99 9.54 6.77
CA VAL A 38 11.38 10.15 5.49
C VAL A 38 10.22 10.21 4.50
N VAL A 39 9.44 9.12 4.38
CA VAL A 39 8.25 9.06 3.54
C VAL A 39 7.20 10.05 4.02
N GLY A 40 6.96 10.14 5.33
CA GLY A 40 6.04 11.11 5.92
C GLY A 40 6.46 12.55 5.63
N LEU A 41 7.75 12.86 5.69
CA LEU A 41 8.28 14.16 5.30
C LEU A 41 8.08 14.44 3.82
N LEU A 42 8.44 13.49 2.95
CA LEU A 42 8.26 13.65 1.51
C LEU A 42 6.78 13.80 1.15
N ALA A 43 5.88 13.01 1.74
CA ALA A 43 4.43 13.10 1.55
C ALA A 43 3.90 14.48 1.94
N ALA A 44 4.35 15.03 3.08
CA ALA A 44 3.98 16.38 3.50
C ALA A 44 4.51 17.44 2.54
N LEU A 45 5.75 17.32 2.08
CA LEU A 45 6.32 18.23 1.08
C LEU A 45 5.54 18.17 -0.23
N ALA A 46 5.20 16.97 -0.70
CA ALA A 46 4.38 16.78 -1.89
C ALA A 46 3.00 17.43 -1.70
N ALA A 47 2.32 17.20 -0.58
CA ALA A 47 1.02 17.81 -0.29
C ALA A 47 1.09 19.35 -0.27
N VAL A 48 2.13 19.93 0.35
CA VAL A 48 2.34 21.39 0.38
C VAL A 48 2.60 21.95 -1.03
N VAL A 49 3.42 21.26 -1.84
CA VAL A 49 3.67 21.66 -3.23
C VAL A 49 2.41 21.54 -4.08
N MET A 50 1.66 20.44 -3.94
CA MET A 50 0.41 20.21 -4.67
C MET A 50 -0.66 21.24 -4.29
N GLY A 51 -0.79 21.61 -3.02
CA GLY A 51 -1.72 22.67 -2.59
C GLY A 51 -1.30 24.08 -3.05
N TRP A 52 0.00 24.32 -3.21
CA TRP A 52 0.50 25.62 -3.67
C TRP A 52 0.29 25.87 -5.17
N VAL A 53 0.42 24.83 -6.01
CA VAL A 53 0.34 24.95 -7.48
C VAL A 53 -0.98 25.55 -7.99
N PRO A 54 -2.18 25.17 -7.49
CA PRO A 54 -3.45 25.74 -7.92
C PRO A 54 -3.79 27.10 -7.28
N GLU A 55 -3.52 27.28 -5.98
CA GLU A 55 -4.02 28.42 -5.21
C GLU A 55 -3.02 29.57 -5.04
N GLY A 56 -1.72 29.31 -5.19
CA GLY A 56 -0.64 30.30 -5.09
C GLY A 56 -0.43 30.92 -3.69
N LYS A 57 -1.22 30.51 -2.68
CA LYS A 57 -1.11 30.97 -1.29
C LYS A 57 -0.35 29.94 -0.47
N PHE A 58 0.68 30.40 0.25
CA PHE A 58 1.46 29.56 1.14
C PHE A 58 1.20 29.94 2.59
N ASP A 59 0.48 29.08 3.32
CA ASP A 59 0.33 29.22 4.75
C ASP A 59 1.33 28.30 5.47
N LEU A 60 2.33 28.92 6.08
CA LEU A 60 3.39 28.22 6.80
C LEU A 60 2.84 27.40 7.98
N ALA A 61 1.81 27.87 8.67
CA ALA A 61 1.24 27.19 9.84
C ALA A 61 0.54 25.89 9.41
N HIS A 62 -0.27 25.95 8.35
CA HIS A 62 -0.91 24.77 7.77
C HIS A 62 0.12 23.80 7.17
N GLY A 63 1.17 24.30 6.52
CA GLY A 63 2.26 23.45 6.01
C GLY A 63 3.03 22.72 7.11
N LEU A 64 3.33 23.41 8.21
CA LEU A 64 3.96 22.80 9.39
C LEU A 64 3.03 21.78 10.07
N LEU A 65 1.73 22.06 10.13
CA LEU A 65 0.74 21.13 10.66
C LEU A 65 0.68 19.84 9.84
N LEU A 66 0.57 19.95 8.51
CA LEU A 66 0.54 18.79 7.60
C LEU A 66 1.82 17.96 7.72
N CYS A 67 2.96 18.62 7.89
CA CYS A 67 4.24 17.96 8.12
C CYS A 67 4.26 17.20 9.45
N ALA A 68 3.90 17.87 10.55
CA ALA A 68 3.89 17.26 11.87
C ALA A 68 2.89 16.09 11.95
N SER A 69 1.67 16.25 11.42
CA SER A 69 0.66 15.18 11.42
C SER A 69 1.09 13.99 10.57
N SER A 70 1.69 14.22 9.40
CA SER A 70 2.25 13.17 8.54
C SER A 70 3.38 12.39 9.23
N LEU A 71 4.38 13.07 9.81
CA LEU A 71 5.52 12.41 10.46
C LEU A 71 5.11 11.59 11.67
N VAL A 72 4.25 12.15 12.55
CA VAL A 72 3.79 11.46 13.76
C VAL A 72 2.91 10.28 13.37
N THR A 73 2.00 10.46 12.42
CA THR A 73 1.15 9.38 11.90
C THR A 73 1.99 8.26 11.30
N ALA A 74 2.92 8.57 10.40
CA ALA A 74 3.75 7.56 9.74
C ALA A 74 4.56 6.75 10.75
N SER A 75 5.08 7.41 11.79
CA SER A 75 5.82 6.76 12.87
C SER A 75 4.91 5.88 13.75
N ALA A 76 3.76 6.40 14.17
CA ALA A 76 2.81 5.68 15.02
C ALA A 76 2.17 4.49 14.28
N ALA A 77 1.74 4.68 13.03
CA ALA A 77 1.18 3.63 12.19
C ALA A 77 2.20 2.51 11.94
N SER A 78 3.45 2.86 11.60
CA SER A 78 4.52 1.86 11.39
C SER A 78 4.82 1.06 12.66
N PHE A 79 4.75 1.71 13.83
CA PHE A 79 4.91 1.03 15.11
C PHE A 79 3.76 0.06 15.40
N VAL A 80 2.51 0.52 15.28
CA VAL A 80 1.31 -0.30 15.51
C VAL A 80 1.26 -1.48 14.54
N LEU A 81 1.45 -1.23 13.24
CA LEU A 81 1.47 -2.26 12.21
C LEU A 81 2.60 -3.26 12.43
N GLY A 82 3.78 -2.79 12.84
CA GLY A 82 4.89 -3.67 13.20
C GLY A 82 4.53 -4.65 14.33
N LEU A 83 3.79 -4.20 15.35
CA LEU A 83 3.33 -5.07 16.44
C LEU A 83 2.26 -6.06 15.98
N VAL A 84 1.27 -5.58 15.22
CA VAL A 84 0.19 -6.42 14.68
C VAL A 84 0.77 -7.50 13.77
N MET A 85 1.70 -7.17 12.89
CA MET A 85 2.33 -8.11 11.97
C MET A 85 3.10 -9.21 12.69
N ILE A 86 3.82 -8.86 13.76
CA ILE A 86 4.50 -9.87 14.60
C ILE A 86 3.48 -10.81 15.21
N ALA A 87 2.41 -10.27 15.82
CA ALA A 87 1.37 -11.08 16.43
C ALA A 87 0.74 -12.05 15.42
N VAL A 88 0.42 -11.57 14.22
CA VAL A 88 -0.17 -12.39 13.15
C VAL A 88 0.80 -13.47 12.68
N ILE A 89 2.08 -13.15 12.47
CA ILE A 89 3.08 -14.14 12.03
C ILE A 89 3.29 -15.22 13.09
N VAL A 90 3.45 -14.83 14.35
CA VAL A 90 3.66 -15.76 15.48
C VAL A 90 2.43 -16.66 15.64
N PHE A 91 1.22 -16.09 15.61
CA PHE A 91 -0.02 -16.83 15.74
C PHE A 91 -0.26 -17.78 14.55
N SER A 92 0.02 -17.33 13.34
CA SER A 92 -0.10 -18.15 12.13
C SER A 92 0.82 -19.37 12.19
N ARG A 93 2.07 -19.20 12.66
CA ARG A 93 3.01 -20.30 12.88
C ARG A 93 2.55 -21.26 13.97
N HIS A 94 1.97 -20.78 15.07
CA HIS A 94 1.41 -21.65 16.12
C HIS A 94 0.27 -22.53 15.59
N LEU A 95 -0.49 -22.05 14.62
CA LEU A 95 -1.57 -22.80 13.97
C LEU A 95 -1.09 -23.65 12.76
N ASN A 96 0.21 -23.69 12.46
CA ASN A 96 0.78 -24.31 11.25
C ASN A 96 0.16 -23.79 9.93
N ILE A 97 -0.32 -22.55 9.94
CA ILE A 97 -0.80 -21.86 8.75
C ILE A 97 0.39 -21.08 8.16
N ASN A 98 0.48 -21.01 6.83
CA ASN A 98 1.48 -20.16 6.20
C ASN A 98 1.18 -18.68 6.51
N PRO A 99 2.10 -17.94 7.15
CA PRO A 99 1.89 -16.54 7.52
C PRO A 99 1.49 -15.67 6.33
N ASP A 100 2.00 -15.88 5.11
CA ASP A 100 1.67 -15.05 3.94
C ASP A 100 0.18 -15.12 3.55
N ASN A 101 -0.51 -16.21 3.90
CA ASN A 101 -1.94 -16.35 3.61
C ASN A 101 -2.84 -15.51 4.53
N VAL A 102 -2.31 -15.06 5.67
CA VAL A 102 -3.06 -14.36 6.72
C VAL A 102 -2.46 -12.98 6.99
N ALA A 103 -1.15 -12.91 7.14
CA ALA A 103 -0.39 -11.70 7.36
C ALA A 103 -0.52 -10.71 6.20
N THR A 104 -0.41 -11.15 4.94
CA THR A 104 -0.47 -10.22 3.80
C THR A 104 -1.83 -9.52 3.66
N PRO A 105 -2.99 -10.21 3.72
CA PRO A 105 -4.29 -9.53 3.71
C PRO A 105 -4.54 -8.64 4.93
N ILE A 106 -4.07 -9.06 6.12
CA ILE A 106 -4.21 -8.27 7.35
C ILE A 106 -3.31 -7.02 7.30
N ALA A 107 -2.07 -7.14 6.85
CA ALA A 107 -1.14 -6.03 6.66
C ALA A 107 -1.73 -4.97 5.74
N ALA A 108 -2.27 -5.42 4.61
CA ALA A 108 -2.85 -4.57 3.57
C ALA A 108 -4.08 -3.82 4.12
N SER A 109 -5.05 -4.54 4.69
CA SER A 109 -6.31 -3.94 5.16
C SER A 109 -6.21 -3.13 6.46
N LEU A 110 -5.48 -3.62 7.48
CA LEU A 110 -5.26 -2.87 8.72
C LEU A 110 -4.27 -1.72 8.52
N GLY A 111 -3.35 -1.85 7.56
CA GLY A 111 -2.40 -0.80 7.18
C GLY A 111 -3.07 0.51 6.86
N ASP A 112 -3.94 0.49 5.85
CA ASP A 112 -4.66 1.66 5.36
C ASP A 112 -5.57 2.24 6.44
N LEU A 113 -6.35 1.38 7.11
CA LEU A 113 -7.28 1.80 8.16
C LEU A 113 -6.56 2.47 9.33
N THR A 114 -5.48 1.88 9.82
CA THR A 114 -4.70 2.42 10.95
C THR A 114 -4.08 3.76 10.57
N THR A 115 -3.54 3.85 9.36
CA THR A 115 -2.88 5.08 8.87
C THR A 115 -3.89 6.22 8.72
N LEU A 116 -5.04 5.99 8.07
CA LEU A 116 -6.07 7.01 7.89
C LEU A 116 -6.71 7.42 9.22
N ALA A 117 -6.98 6.47 10.12
CA ALA A 117 -7.55 6.77 11.43
C ALA A 117 -6.60 7.60 12.30
N LEU A 118 -5.31 7.23 12.34
CA LEU A 118 -4.29 7.99 13.06
C LEU A 118 -4.06 9.35 12.42
N LEU A 119 -4.00 9.44 11.08
CA LEU A 119 -3.84 10.70 10.36
C LEU A 119 -4.95 11.66 10.71
N SER A 120 -6.20 11.21 10.58
CA SER A 120 -7.39 12.01 10.88
C SER A 120 -7.35 12.50 12.32
N TRP A 121 -7.11 11.60 13.28
CA TRP A 121 -7.09 11.95 14.69
C TRP A 121 -5.96 12.93 15.05
N ILE A 122 -4.72 12.66 14.62
CA ILE A 122 -3.56 13.51 14.90
C ILE A 122 -3.71 14.87 14.20
N ALA A 123 -4.19 14.90 12.95
CA ALA A 123 -4.43 16.14 12.23
C ALA A 123 -5.48 16.99 12.93
N SER A 124 -6.60 16.41 13.41
CA SER A 124 -7.61 17.15 14.18
C SER A 124 -7.04 17.73 15.48
N LEU A 125 -6.25 16.95 16.23
CA LEU A 125 -5.62 17.43 17.48
C LEU A 125 -4.66 18.59 17.23
N LEU A 126 -3.84 18.51 16.18
CA LEU A 126 -2.91 19.58 15.82
C LEU A 126 -3.64 20.81 15.27
N PHE A 127 -4.74 20.61 14.55
CA PHE A 127 -5.56 21.69 14.01
C PHE A 127 -6.21 22.50 15.12
N ASP A 128 -6.77 21.84 16.14
CA ASP A 128 -7.32 22.51 17.32
C ASP A 128 -6.28 23.26 18.17
N ALA A 129 -5.00 22.92 18.00
CA ALA A 129 -3.87 23.50 18.70
C ALA A 129 -3.14 24.59 17.90
N ILE A 130 -3.44 24.78 16.61
CA ILE A 130 -2.67 25.64 15.70
C ILE A 130 -2.59 27.10 16.20
N ASP A 131 -3.72 27.66 16.66
CA ASP A 131 -3.79 29.03 17.18
C ASP A 131 -3.40 29.13 18.66
N LYS A 132 -3.54 28.04 19.41
CA LYS A 132 -3.28 28.02 20.87
C LYS A 132 -1.81 27.81 21.19
N GLN A 133 -1.12 26.98 20.40
CA GLN A 133 0.26 26.54 20.63
C GLN A 133 1.00 26.36 19.29
N PRO A 134 1.41 27.46 18.63
CA PRO A 134 2.05 27.41 17.32
C PRO A 134 3.40 26.66 17.33
N TRP A 135 4.03 26.50 18.50
CA TRP A 135 5.29 25.78 18.67
C TRP A 135 5.15 24.26 18.67
N LEU A 136 3.94 23.71 18.82
CA LEU A 136 3.72 22.27 18.93
C LEU A 136 4.11 21.51 17.65
N ALA A 137 3.66 21.98 16.48
CA ALA A 137 3.99 21.33 15.21
C ALA A 137 5.50 21.37 14.89
N PRO A 138 6.20 22.53 14.96
CA PRO A 138 7.65 22.58 14.76
C PRO A 138 8.46 21.70 15.72
N THR A 139 8.05 21.64 17.00
CA THR A 139 8.76 20.83 18.00
C THR A 139 8.60 19.33 17.74
N LEU A 140 7.40 18.88 17.36
CA LEU A 140 7.17 17.49 16.94
C LEU A 140 8.00 17.12 15.71
N ILE A 141 8.06 17.99 14.71
CA ILE A 141 8.90 17.77 13.52
C ILE A 141 10.37 17.61 13.91
N LEU A 142 10.89 18.51 14.75
CA LEU A 142 12.29 18.46 15.18
C LEU A 142 12.61 17.17 15.95
N ILE A 143 11.71 16.73 16.83
CA ILE A 143 11.85 15.47 17.57
C ILE A 143 11.87 14.28 16.60
N CYS A 144 10.92 14.19 15.67
CA CYS A 144 10.88 13.10 14.70
C CYS A 144 12.14 13.06 13.82
N LEU A 145 12.62 14.22 13.35
CA LEU A 145 13.85 14.31 12.56
C LEU A 145 15.10 13.94 13.37
N ALA A 146 15.16 14.29 14.66
CA ALA A 146 16.27 13.92 15.54
C ALA A 146 16.29 12.41 15.85
N VAL A 147 15.11 11.77 15.91
CA VAL A 147 14.96 10.34 16.19
C VAL A 147 15.24 9.47 14.95
N ALA A 148 15.02 9.98 13.74
CA ALA A 148 15.31 9.29 12.48
C ALA A 148 16.75 8.73 12.36
N PRO A 149 17.84 9.49 12.59
CA PRO A 149 19.20 8.97 12.49
C PRO A 149 19.49 7.90 13.54
N LEU A 150 18.87 7.97 14.73
CA LEU A 150 19.00 6.92 15.74
C LEU A 150 18.45 5.59 15.22
N TRP A 151 17.25 5.60 14.62
CA TRP A 151 16.67 4.40 14.00
C TRP A 151 17.49 3.90 12.82
N ALA A 152 18.00 4.81 11.98
CA ALA A 152 18.89 4.44 10.89
C ALA A 152 20.16 3.74 11.41
N CYS A 153 20.82 4.30 12.43
CA CYS A 153 22.00 3.69 13.04
C CYS A 153 21.72 2.30 13.60
N VAL A 154 20.58 2.10 14.27
CA VAL A 154 20.15 0.80 14.78
C VAL A 154 19.90 -0.18 13.63
N ALA A 155 19.21 0.26 12.57
CA ALA A 155 18.94 -0.56 11.38
C ALA A 155 20.21 -0.95 10.63
N PHE A 156 21.19 -0.05 10.50
CA PHE A 156 22.47 -0.31 9.83
C PHE A 156 23.35 -1.34 10.53
N ARG A 157 23.18 -1.53 11.84
CA ARG A 157 23.93 -2.53 12.61
C ARG A 157 23.48 -3.96 12.32
N ASN A 158 22.25 -4.17 11.87
CA ASN A 158 21.74 -5.50 11.53
C ASN A 158 21.95 -5.80 10.03
N LYS A 159 22.53 -6.97 9.72
CA LYS A 159 22.80 -7.41 8.35
C LYS A 159 21.53 -7.52 7.48
N HIS A 160 20.43 -8.04 8.04
CA HIS A 160 19.17 -8.23 7.31
C HIS A 160 18.47 -6.89 7.04
N THR A 161 18.49 -6.01 8.03
CA THR A 161 17.83 -4.70 7.97
C THR A 161 18.61 -3.71 7.10
N LYS A 162 19.94 -3.81 7.09
CA LYS A 162 20.83 -3.00 6.27
C LYS A 162 20.57 -3.16 4.77
N GLU A 163 20.18 -4.36 4.32
CA GLU A 163 19.87 -4.60 2.92
C GLU A 163 18.59 -3.87 2.50
N VAL A 164 17.51 -4.05 3.27
CA VAL A 164 16.23 -3.35 3.06
C VAL A 164 16.40 -1.82 3.11
N LEU A 165 17.22 -1.31 4.03
CA LEU A 165 17.52 0.12 4.12
C LEU A 165 18.36 0.63 2.95
N LYS A 166 19.08 -0.22 2.19
CA LYS A 166 19.86 0.21 1.03
C LYS A 166 19.05 0.18 -0.26
N THR A 167 18.28 -0.87 -0.47
CA THR A 167 17.56 -1.12 -1.73
C THR A 167 16.14 -0.57 -1.72
N GLY A 168 15.53 -0.40 -0.53
CA GLY A 168 14.13 0.02 -0.39
C GLY A 168 13.82 1.47 -0.75
N TRP A 169 14.82 2.35 -0.90
CA TRP A 169 14.57 3.76 -1.25
C TRP A 169 13.99 3.94 -2.65
N THR A 170 14.51 3.19 -3.63
CA THR A 170 14.09 3.34 -5.02
C THR A 170 12.60 3.03 -5.19
N PRO A 171 12.09 1.87 -4.75
CA PRO A 171 10.65 1.56 -4.85
C PRO A 171 9.78 2.54 -4.06
N VAL A 172 10.19 2.92 -2.85
CA VAL A 172 9.40 3.80 -1.98
C VAL A 172 9.28 5.22 -2.56
N ILE A 173 10.38 5.85 -2.98
CA ILE A 173 10.35 7.22 -3.51
C ILE A 173 9.62 7.26 -4.85
N SER A 174 9.85 6.28 -5.72
CA SER A 174 9.16 6.22 -7.01
C SER A 174 7.67 5.93 -6.88
N ALA A 175 7.27 5.04 -5.97
CA ALA A 175 5.87 4.82 -5.62
C ALA A 175 5.21 6.13 -5.14
N MET A 176 5.90 6.89 -4.29
CA MET A 176 5.38 8.16 -3.81
C MET A 176 5.18 9.18 -4.95
N LEU A 177 6.12 9.26 -5.90
CA LEU A 177 5.98 10.14 -7.07
C LEU A 177 4.78 9.73 -7.95
N ILE A 178 4.62 8.43 -8.21
CA ILE A 178 3.49 7.91 -9.01
C ILE A 178 2.16 8.17 -8.30
N SER A 179 2.07 7.90 -7.00
CA SER A 179 0.86 8.15 -6.20
C SER A 179 0.53 9.65 -6.12
N SER A 180 1.54 10.53 -6.05
CA SER A 180 1.35 11.99 -6.09
C SER A 180 0.72 12.46 -7.41
N MET A 181 1.04 11.82 -8.54
CA MET A 181 0.34 12.10 -9.81
C MET A 181 -1.15 11.75 -9.72
N GLY A 182 -1.49 10.65 -9.04
CA GLY A 182 -2.88 10.31 -8.72
C GLY A 182 -3.54 11.37 -7.85
N GLY A 183 -2.85 11.86 -6.82
CA GLY A 183 -3.30 12.97 -5.96
C GLY A 183 -3.63 14.24 -6.75
N LEU A 184 -2.79 14.63 -7.72
CA LEU A 184 -3.06 15.79 -8.58
C LEU A 184 -4.33 15.62 -9.42
N ILE A 185 -4.56 14.41 -9.96
CA ILE A 185 -5.80 14.11 -10.70
C ILE A 185 -7.00 14.19 -9.75
N LEU A 186 -6.86 13.70 -8.52
CA LEU A 186 -7.91 13.79 -7.51
C LEU A 186 -8.25 15.24 -7.18
N ASP A 187 -7.26 16.08 -6.86
CA ASP A 187 -7.48 17.48 -6.50
C ASP A 187 -8.23 18.24 -7.61
N PHE A 188 -7.80 18.04 -8.87
CA PHE A 188 -8.50 18.60 -10.02
C PHE A 188 -9.94 18.06 -10.15
N THR A 189 -10.15 16.78 -9.89
CA THR A 189 -11.47 16.16 -10.08
C THR A 189 -12.43 16.49 -8.94
N VAL A 190 -11.98 16.56 -7.69
CA VAL A 190 -12.77 16.95 -6.51
C VAL A 190 -13.29 18.38 -6.64
N ALA A 191 -12.51 19.26 -7.27
CA ALA A 191 -12.96 20.63 -7.58
C ALA A 191 -14.18 20.68 -8.51
N ASN A 192 -14.36 19.65 -9.35
CA ASN A 192 -15.48 19.54 -10.30
C ASN A 192 -16.60 18.60 -9.81
N PHE A 193 -16.25 17.56 -9.05
CA PHE A 193 -17.15 16.50 -8.61
C PHE A 193 -16.87 16.11 -7.15
N LYS A 194 -17.62 16.68 -6.19
CA LYS A 194 -17.37 16.48 -4.75
C LYS A 194 -17.53 15.03 -4.30
N GLY A 195 -18.42 14.28 -4.96
CA GLY A 195 -18.67 12.87 -4.67
C GLY A 195 -17.47 11.94 -4.82
N ILE A 196 -16.48 12.32 -5.63
CA ILE A 196 -15.33 11.46 -5.93
C ILE A 196 -14.46 11.15 -4.70
N ALA A 197 -14.36 12.09 -3.77
CA ALA A 197 -13.47 12.00 -2.61
C ALA A 197 -13.81 10.81 -1.70
N VAL A 198 -15.09 10.40 -1.65
CA VAL A 198 -15.53 9.27 -0.81
C VAL A 198 -15.24 7.92 -1.45
N PHE A 199 -15.26 7.85 -2.79
CA PHE A 199 -15.03 6.60 -3.53
C PHE A 199 -13.55 6.34 -3.85
N GLN A 200 -12.71 7.37 -3.84
CA GLN A 200 -11.28 7.23 -4.13
C GLN A 200 -10.55 6.28 -3.15
N PRO A 201 -10.73 6.37 -1.82
CA PRO A 201 -10.15 5.41 -0.89
C PRO A 201 -10.62 3.98 -1.12
N VAL A 202 -11.86 3.78 -1.56
CA VAL A 202 -12.43 2.44 -1.82
C VAL A 202 -11.80 1.82 -3.06
N ILE A 203 -11.78 2.53 -4.19
CA ILE A 203 -11.23 1.99 -5.44
C ILE A 203 -9.73 1.73 -5.34
N ASN A 204 -8.99 2.63 -4.71
CA ASN A 204 -7.56 2.47 -4.51
C ASN A 204 -7.27 1.38 -3.48
N GLY A 205 -7.98 1.39 -2.34
CA GLY A 205 -7.79 0.42 -1.27
C GLY A 205 -8.13 -1.01 -1.70
N VAL A 206 -9.27 -1.23 -2.38
CA VAL A 206 -9.62 -2.58 -2.87
C VAL A 206 -8.61 -3.04 -3.93
N GLY A 207 -8.33 -2.22 -4.95
CA GLY A 207 -7.41 -2.60 -6.02
C GLY A 207 -5.97 -2.84 -5.54
N GLY A 208 -5.42 -1.91 -4.77
CA GLY A 208 -4.08 -1.96 -4.18
C GLY A 208 -3.88 -3.16 -3.26
N ASN A 209 -4.85 -3.44 -2.40
CA ASN A 209 -4.74 -4.55 -1.44
C ASN A 209 -4.89 -5.91 -2.12
N LEU A 210 -5.77 -6.06 -3.11
CA LEU A 210 -5.89 -7.30 -3.89
C LEU A 210 -4.62 -7.60 -4.68
N VAL A 211 -4.03 -6.58 -5.32
CA VAL A 211 -2.80 -6.77 -6.10
C VAL A 211 -1.59 -7.05 -5.19
N ALA A 212 -1.52 -6.48 -3.98
CA ALA A 212 -0.48 -6.80 -3.00
C ALA A 212 -0.53 -8.27 -2.56
N VAL A 213 -1.73 -8.81 -2.32
CA VAL A 213 -1.93 -10.24 -2.00
C VAL A 213 -1.50 -11.13 -3.17
N GLN A 214 -1.85 -10.77 -4.40
CA GLN A 214 -1.40 -11.51 -5.58
C GLN A 214 0.12 -11.44 -5.74
N ALA A 215 0.72 -10.27 -5.50
CA ALA A 215 2.15 -10.05 -5.64
C ALA A 215 2.97 -10.92 -4.69
N SER A 216 2.60 -10.89 -3.40
CA SER A 216 3.20 -11.75 -2.37
C SER A 216 3.10 -13.23 -2.74
N ARG A 217 1.94 -13.69 -3.21
CA ARG A 217 1.76 -15.11 -3.61
C ARG A 217 2.61 -15.54 -4.79
N ILE A 218 2.74 -14.70 -5.82
CA ILE A 218 3.59 -15.00 -6.98
C ILE A 218 5.05 -15.04 -6.54
N SER A 219 5.50 -14.03 -5.79
CA SER A 219 6.86 -13.96 -5.27
C SER A 219 7.24 -15.15 -4.39
N THR A 220 6.38 -15.54 -3.44
CA THR A 220 6.61 -16.71 -2.58
C THR A 220 6.73 -18.00 -3.39
N SER A 221 5.97 -18.16 -4.48
CA SER A 221 6.11 -19.34 -5.37
C SER A 221 7.44 -19.32 -6.12
N LEU A 222 7.85 -18.17 -6.66
CA LEU A 222 9.13 -18.03 -7.35
C LEU A 222 10.32 -18.36 -6.44
N HIS A 223 10.28 -17.93 -5.18
CA HIS A 223 11.28 -18.26 -4.15
C HIS A 223 11.31 -19.74 -3.79
N LYS A 224 10.18 -20.46 -3.89
CA LYS A 224 10.12 -21.91 -3.64
C LYS A 224 10.61 -22.72 -4.83
N ASP A 225 10.28 -22.27 -6.04
CA ASP A 225 10.41 -23.07 -7.26
C ASP A 225 11.65 -22.72 -8.08
N SER A 226 12.33 -21.60 -7.79
CA SER A 226 13.45 -21.12 -8.59
C SER A 226 14.45 -20.26 -7.81
N HIS A 227 15.65 -20.11 -8.36
CA HIS A 227 16.63 -19.14 -7.88
C HIS A 227 16.47 -17.82 -8.64
N LEU A 228 16.75 -16.71 -7.94
CA LEU A 228 16.71 -15.36 -8.49
C LEU A 228 17.43 -15.28 -9.84
N GLY A 229 16.79 -14.72 -10.87
CA GLY A 229 17.32 -14.60 -12.23
C GLY A 229 16.96 -15.74 -13.18
N LYS A 230 16.52 -16.90 -12.68
CA LYS A 230 16.08 -18.02 -13.53
C LYS A 230 14.58 -18.25 -13.36
N LEU A 231 13.83 -18.11 -14.45
CA LEU A 231 12.41 -18.43 -14.44
C LEU A 231 12.19 -19.95 -14.37
N PRO A 232 11.18 -20.41 -13.61
CA PRO A 232 10.81 -21.82 -13.56
C PRO A 232 10.19 -22.27 -14.89
N ALA A 233 10.25 -23.58 -15.17
CA ALA A 233 9.85 -24.14 -16.47
C ALA A 233 8.39 -23.85 -16.88
N TYR A 234 7.52 -23.56 -15.90
CA TYR A 234 6.12 -23.20 -16.13
C TYR A 234 5.90 -21.73 -16.51
N ALA A 235 6.87 -20.85 -16.26
CA ALA A 235 6.82 -19.41 -16.50
C ALA A 235 7.92 -19.02 -17.50
N SER A 236 7.90 -19.61 -18.69
CA SER A 236 8.98 -19.45 -19.68
C SER A 236 9.11 -18.04 -20.27
N THR A 237 8.09 -17.20 -20.13
CA THR A 237 8.08 -15.81 -20.63
C THR A 237 7.57 -14.83 -19.57
N VAL A 238 8.21 -13.65 -19.52
CA VAL A 238 7.84 -12.54 -18.63
C VAL A 238 6.49 -11.93 -19.02
N CYS A 239 6.29 -11.68 -20.32
CA CYS A 239 5.05 -11.17 -20.88
C CYS A 239 4.23 -12.33 -21.44
N LEU A 240 3.21 -12.72 -20.69
CA LEU A 240 2.18 -13.67 -21.13
C LEU A 240 0.97 -12.88 -21.64
N ASN A 241 0.21 -13.46 -22.57
CA ASN A 241 -1.03 -12.83 -23.03
C ASN A 241 -2.02 -12.67 -21.85
N PRO A 242 -2.79 -11.57 -21.77
CA PRO A 242 -3.76 -11.38 -20.68
C PRO A 242 -4.71 -12.57 -20.51
N VAL A 243 -5.15 -13.15 -21.63
CA VAL A 243 -6.01 -14.36 -21.63
C VAL A 243 -5.34 -15.52 -20.90
N THR A 244 -4.04 -15.74 -21.11
CA THR A 244 -3.31 -16.80 -20.39
C THR A 244 -3.12 -16.47 -18.91
N VAL A 245 -2.92 -15.19 -18.56
CA VAL A 245 -2.77 -14.77 -17.15
C VAL A 245 -4.06 -15.01 -16.36
N PHE A 246 -5.23 -14.82 -16.95
CA PHE A 246 -6.51 -14.99 -16.25
C PHE A 246 -7.16 -16.37 -16.42
N TYR A 247 -7.04 -17.01 -17.59
CA TYR A 247 -7.78 -18.23 -17.92
C TYR A 247 -6.97 -19.53 -17.90
N SER A 248 -5.68 -19.49 -17.56
CA SER A 248 -4.91 -20.72 -17.46
C SER A 248 -5.34 -21.58 -16.24
N LYS A 249 -4.93 -22.85 -16.27
CA LYS A 249 -5.12 -23.79 -15.16
C LYS A 249 -4.13 -23.59 -14.00
N TRP A 250 -3.20 -22.63 -14.11
CA TRP A 250 -2.17 -22.38 -13.10
C TRP A 250 -2.76 -21.79 -11.81
N ASN A 251 -2.11 -22.06 -10.67
CA ASN A 251 -2.54 -21.59 -9.35
C ASN A 251 -2.64 -20.05 -9.25
N HIS A 252 -1.75 -19.33 -9.95
CA HIS A 252 -1.77 -17.87 -9.99
C HIS A 252 -2.98 -17.31 -10.75
N SER A 253 -3.39 -17.95 -11.86
CA SER A 253 -4.60 -17.58 -12.61
C SER A 253 -5.88 -17.93 -11.86
N ARG A 254 -5.89 -19.01 -11.08
CA ARG A 254 -7.01 -19.30 -10.17
C ARG A 254 -7.12 -18.22 -9.09
N THR A 255 -6.01 -17.81 -8.49
CA THR A 255 -6.01 -16.74 -7.48
C THR A 255 -6.49 -15.43 -8.08
N ALA A 256 -5.98 -15.02 -9.25
CA ALA A 256 -6.42 -13.81 -9.95
C ALA A 256 -7.94 -13.80 -10.22
N ARG A 257 -8.51 -14.93 -10.63
CA ARG A 257 -9.97 -15.06 -10.83
C ARG A 257 -10.76 -14.93 -9.52
N VAL A 258 -10.28 -15.51 -8.43
CA VAL A 258 -10.92 -15.38 -7.12
C VAL A 258 -10.90 -13.91 -6.65
N LEU A 259 -9.75 -13.23 -6.82
CA LEU A 259 -9.63 -11.81 -6.48
C LEU A 259 -10.56 -10.95 -7.34
N LEU A 260 -10.66 -11.23 -8.64
CA LEU A 260 -11.57 -10.52 -9.55
C LEU A 260 -13.04 -10.73 -9.17
N MET A 261 -13.43 -11.95 -8.79
CA MET A 261 -14.79 -12.26 -8.32
C MET A 261 -15.14 -11.54 -7.02
N MET A 262 -14.14 -11.18 -6.19
CA MET A 262 -14.34 -10.45 -4.94
C MET A 262 -14.53 -8.94 -5.16
N VAL A 263 -14.15 -8.39 -6.32
CA VAL A 263 -14.27 -6.95 -6.64
C VAL A 263 -15.72 -6.50 -6.56
N ILE A 264 -16.63 -7.16 -7.29
CA ILE A 264 -18.05 -6.77 -7.34
C ILE A 264 -18.69 -6.76 -5.93
N PRO A 265 -18.67 -7.85 -5.14
CA PRO A 265 -19.28 -7.84 -3.82
C PRO A 265 -18.57 -6.88 -2.86
N GLY A 266 -17.24 -6.76 -2.93
CA GLY A 266 -16.49 -5.83 -2.09
C GLY A 266 -16.88 -4.38 -2.33
N HIS A 267 -16.88 -3.94 -3.59
CA HIS A 267 -17.26 -2.58 -3.95
C HIS A 267 -18.73 -2.28 -3.63
N LEU A 268 -19.65 -3.23 -3.85
CA LEU A 268 -21.05 -3.05 -3.48
C LEU A 268 -21.23 -2.85 -1.97
N ILE A 269 -20.57 -3.67 -1.14
CA ILE A 269 -20.61 -3.52 0.33
C ILE A 269 -20.15 -2.12 0.74
N PHE A 270 -19.02 -1.65 0.21
CA PHE A 270 -18.51 -0.31 0.52
C PHE A 270 -19.43 0.80 0.02
N SER A 271 -19.92 0.71 -1.22
CA SER A 271 -20.87 1.69 -1.77
C SER A 271 -22.14 1.80 -0.92
N TYR A 272 -22.78 0.68 -0.58
CA TYR A 272 -23.98 0.70 0.28
C TYR A 272 -23.68 1.19 1.70
N THR A 273 -22.52 0.86 2.26
CA THR A 273 -22.10 1.38 3.57
C THR A 273 -21.94 2.89 3.55
N ILE A 274 -21.29 3.44 2.51
CA ILE A 274 -21.14 4.88 2.31
C ILE A 274 -22.51 5.56 2.25
N SER A 275 -23.43 5.01 1.46
CA SER A 275 -24.80 5.54 1.33
C SER A 275 -25.57 5.47 2.65
N TYR A 276 -25.44 4.37 3.41
CA TYR A 276 -26.07 4.21 4.71
C TYR A 276 -25.56 5.21 5.76
N LEU A 277 -24.24 5.46 5.76
CA LEU A 277 -23.60 6.41 6.68
C LEU A 277 -23.83 7.88 6.30
N GLN A 278 -24.55 8.15 5.20
CA GLN A 278 -24.70 9.49 4.61
C GLN A 278 -23.34 10.20 4.42
N ALA A 279 -22.29 9.39 4.19
CA ALA A 279 -20.93 9.87 4.01
C ALA A 279 -20.79 10.33 2.54
N GLY A 280 -21.30 11.50 2.21
CA GLY A 280 -21.31 12.05 0.85
C GLY A 280 -22.72 12.39 0.37
N HIS A 281 -22.82 13.35 -0.53
CA HIS A 281 -24.09 13.85 -1.06
C HIS A 281 -24.53 13.10 -2.35
N THR A 282 -23.80 12.04 -2.76
CA THR A 282 -24.05 11.28 -3.99
C THR A 282 -25.14 10.22 -3.81
N SER A 283 -26.18 10.24 -4.64
CA SER A 283 -27.12 9.12 -4.73
C SER A 283 -26.48 7.91 -5.40
N LEU A 284 -26.75 6.72 -4.88
CA LEU A 284 -26.41 5.47 -5.57
C LEU A 284 -27.44 5.17 -6.66
N THR A 285 -27.37 5.89 -7.78
CA THR A 285 -28.20 5.55 -8.95
C THR A 285 -27.73 4.21 -9.55
N PRO A 286 -28.63 3.45 -10.21
CA PRO A 286 -28.22 2.23 -10.91
C PRO A 286 -27.16 2.49 -11.99
N ILE A 287 -27.21 3.67 -12.63
CA ILE A 287 -26.25 4.08 -13.66
C ILE A 287 -24.87 4.33 -13.02
N PHE A 288 -24.82 5.08 -11.91
CA PHE A 288 -23.61 5.28 -11.13
C PHE A 288 -22.96 3.95 -10.75
N VAL A 289 -23.74 3.02 -10.18
CA VAL A 289 -23.24 1.71 -9.73
C VAL A 289 -22.63 0.93 -10.89
N VAL A 290 -23.28 0.90 -12.07
CA VAL A 290 -22.75 0.19 -13.24
C VAL A 290 -21.44 0.81 -13.74
N VAL A 291 -21.38 2.14 -13.87
CA VAL A 291 -20.18 2.84 -14.36
C VAL A 291 -19.02 2.68 -13.36
N TYR A 292 -19.28 2.88 -12.07
CA TYR A 292 -18.30 2.71 -11.00
C TYR A 292 -17.76 1.29 -10.90
N LEU A 293 -18.63 0.27 -10.95
CA LEU A 293 -18.19 -1.13 -10.94
C LEU A 293 -17.39 -1.49 -12.18
N THR A 294 -17.73 -0.92 -13.34
CA THR A 294 -16.96 -1.13 -14.58
C THR A 294 -15.56 -0.54 -14.45
N ALA A 295 -15.43 0.69 -13.96
CA ALA A 295 -14.14 1.33 -13.70
C ALA A 295 -13.30 0.53 -12.71
N SER A 296 -13.91 0.06 -11.62
CA SER A 296 -13.26 -0.75 -10.58
C SER A 296 -12.76 -2.10 -11.13
N LEU A 297 -13.57 -2.78 -11.96
CA LEU A 297 -13.17 -4.02 -12.61
C LEU A 297 -12.00 -3.82 -13.58
N ILE A 298 -12.04 -2.75 -14.39
CA ILE A 298 -10.96 -2.41 -15.32
C ILE A 298 -9.66 -2.15 -14.55
N GLN A 299 -9.72 -1.37 -13.47
CA GLN A 299 -8.57 -1.08 -12.61
C GLN A 299 -7.93 -2.38 -12.09
N VAL A 300 -8.71 -3.27 -11.48
CA VAL A 300 -8.18 -4.51 -10.89
C VAL A 300 -7.64 -5.46 -11.96
N VAL A 301 -8.28 -5.57 -13.13
CA VAL A 301 -7.75 -6.37 -14.25
C VAL A 301 -6.40 -5.85 -14.72
N LEU A 302 -6.26 -4.53 -14.88
CA LEU A 302 -4.99 -3.91 -15.26
C LEU A 302 -3.91 -4.17 -14.20
N LEU A 303 -4.24 -3.98 -12.92
CA LEU A 303 -3.30 -4.18 -11.81
C LEU A 303 -2.82 -5.63 -11.70
N LEU A 304 -3.73 -6.61 -11.78
CA LEU A 304 -3.36 -8.02 -11.72
C LEU A 304 -2.48 -8.44 -12.91
N TYR A 305 -2.72 -7.87 -14.09
CA TYR A 305 -1.88 -8.10 -15.26
C TYR A 305 -0.49 -7.48 -15.09
N ILE A 306 -0.42 -6.20 -14.68
CA ILE A 306 0.84 -5.50 -14.41
C ILE A 306 1.64 -6.23 -13.33
N CYS A 307 0.98 -6.68 -12.25
CA CYS A 307 1.58 -7.48 -11.19
C CYS A 307 2.28 -8.72 -11.73
N HIS A 308 1.60 -9.48 -12.59
CA HIS A 308 2.19 -10.67 -13.18
C HIS A 308 3.46 -10.32 -13.98
N VAL A 309 3.36 -9.36 -14.90
CA VAL A 309 4.49 -8.99 -15.76
C VAL A 309 5.65 -8.44 -14.94
N MET A 310 5.37 -7.54 -14.00
CA MET A 310 6.38 -6.85 -13.22
C MET A 310 7.16 -7.77 -12.30
N ILE A 311 6.50 -8.74 -11.64
CA ILE A 311 7.18 -9.69 -10.75
C ILE A 311 8.11 -10.62 -11.53
N HIS A 312 7.64 -11.17 -12.65
CA HIS A 312 8.49 -12.04 -13.48
C HIS A 312 9.63 -11.23 -14.11
N TRP A 313 9.39 -9.97 -14.48
CA TRP A 313 10.43 -9.07 -14.99
C TRP A 313 11.50 -8.80 -13.91
N MET A 314 11.10 -8.36 -12.71
CA MET A 314 12.00 -8.14 -11.58
C MET A 314 12.81 -9.40 -11.27
N TRP A 315 12.16 -10.57 -11.28
CA TRP A 315 12.82 -11.84 -11.06
C TRP A 315 13.94 -12.11 -12.08
N THR A 316 13.71 -11.84 -13.37
CA THR A 316 14.75 -11.99 -14.41
C THR A 316 15.89 -10.99 -14.29
N GLN A 317 15.66 -9.85 -13.65
CA GLN A 317 16.68 -8.81 -13.43
C GLN A 317 17.45 -8.99 -12.11
N HIS A 318 17.31 -10.14 -11.43
CA HIS A 318 17.86 -10.37 -10.09
C HIS A 318 17.39 -9.33 -9.05
N ILE A 319 16.18 -8.79 -9.22
CA ILE A 319 15.53 -7.91 -8.25
C ILE A 319 14.53 -8.74 -7.47
N ASP A 320 14.66 -8.76 -6.15
CA ASP A 320 13.70 -9.42 -5.27
C ASP A 320 12.35 -8.67 -5.28
N PRO A 321 11.28 -9.29 -5.81
CA PRO A 321 9.97 -8.64 -5.87
C PRO A 321 9.33 -8.45 -4.49
N ASP A 322 9.71 -9.17 -3.43
CA ASP A 322 9.18 -8.96 -2.08
C ASP A 322 9.56 -7.58 -1.51
N ASN A 323 10.72 -7.07 -1.90
CA ASN A 323 11.23 -5.79 -1.42
C ASN A 323 10.73 -4.59 -2.24
N SER A 324 10.27 -4.82 -3.47
CA SER A 324 10.08 -3.73 -4.46
C SER A 324 8.71 -3.71 -5.13
N ALA A 325 8.07 -4.85 -5.35
CA ALA A 325 6.89 -4.90 -6.21
C ALA A 325 5.64 -4.25 -5.60
N ILE A 326 5.39 -4.48 -4.31
CA ILE A 326 4.17 -3.99 -3.64
C ILE A 326 4.08 -2.45 -3.70
N PRO A 327 5.12 -1.66 -3.33
CA PRO A 327 5.06 -0.20 -3.45
C PRO A 327 4.67 0.30 -4.85
N TYR A 328 5.28 -0.28 -5.90
CA TYR A 328 4.95 0.09 -7.29
C TYR A 328 3.50 -0.24 -7.65
N LEU A 329 3.02 -1.43 -7.29
CA LEU A 329 1.67 -1.87 -7.64
C LEU A 329 0.60 -1.08 -6.92
N THR A 330 0.80 -0.76 -5.65
CA THR A 330 -0.13 0.09 -4.89
C THR A 330 -0.15 1.50 -5.46
N ALA A 331 1.00 2.11 -5.78
CA ALA A 331 1.05 3.44 -6.37
C ALA A 331 0.44 3.49 -7.79
N LEU A 332 0.66 2.47 -8.61
CA LEU A 332 -0.06 2.32 -9.88
C LEU A 332 -1.55 2.14 -9.66
N GLY A 333 -1.94 1.45 -8.59
CA GLY A 333 -3.33 1.31 -8.17
C GLY A 333 -3.97 2.64 -7.83
N ASP A 334 -3.23 3.52 -7.12
CA ASP A 334 -3.68 4.87 -6.80
C ASP A 334 -3.90 5.71 -8.06
N LEU A 335 -2.91 5.71 -8.95
CA LEU A 335 -2.97 6.48 -10.19
C LEU A 335 -4.08 5.98 -11.11
N LEU A 336 -4.15 4.66 -11.38
CA LEU A 336 -5.16 4.06 -12.25
C LEU A 336 -6.56 4.18 -11.65
N GLY A 337 -6.71 3.91 -10.35
CA GLY A 337 -7.99 3.99 -9.66
C GLY A 337 -8.56 5.41 -9.71
N THR A 338 -7.75 6.40 -9.36
CA THR A 338 -8.17 7.82 -9.41
C THR A 338 -8.48 8.27 -10.84
N SER A 339 -7.65 7.90 -11.82
CA SER A 339 -7.87 8.27 -13.23
C SER A 339 -9.15 7.66 -13.80
N LEU A 340 -9.38 6.37 -13.55
CA LEU A 340 -10.58 5.68 -14.02
C LEU A 340 -11.84 6.18 -13.31
N LEU A 341 -11.73 6.53 -12.02
CA LEU A 341 -12.81 7.13 -11.27
C LEU A 341 -13.16 8.53 -11.80
N ALA A 342 -12.15 9.35 -12.13
CA ALA A 342 -12.38 10.66 -12.76
C ALA A 342 -13.09 10.53 -14.11
N ILE A 343 -12.67 9.58 -14.95
CA ILE A 343 -13.35 9.27 -16.22
C ILE A 343 -14.78 8.80 -15.98
N ALA A 344 -15.03 7.95 -14.97
CA ALA A 344 -16.37 7.49 -14.62
C ALA A 344 -17.30 8.65 -14.26
N PHE A 345 -16.87 9.59 -13.42
CA PHE A 345 -17.65 10.77 -13.07
C PHE A 345 -17.89 11.69 -14.26
N GLN A 346 -16.88 11.88 -15.13
CA GLN A 346 -17.05 12.63 -16.36
C GLN A 346 -18.09 11.99 -17.30
N LEU A 347 -18.10 10.65 -17.41
CA LEU A 347 -19.09 9.93 -18.20
C LEU A 347 -20.49 10.08 -17.62
N LEU A 348 -20.65 10.01 -16.30
CA LEU A 348 -21.93 10.21 -15.63
C LEU A 348 -22.49 11.61 -15.85
N TYR A 349 -21.61 12.63 -15.77
CA TYR A 349 -21.97 14.01 -16.09
C TYR A 349 -22.50 14.14 -17.53
N LEU A 350 -21.83 13.51 -18.51
CA LEU A 350 -22.24 13.54 -19.91
C LEU A 350 -23.55 12.80 -20.18
N VAL A 351 -23.82 11.71 -19.45
CA VAL A 351 -25.07 10.92 -19.57
C VAL A 351 -26.26 11.65 -18.96
N GLY A 352 -26.03 12.71 -18.18
CA GLY A 352 -27.09 13.54 -17.61
C GLY A 352 -27.69 12.96 -16.32
N ASP A 353 -26.97 12.07 -15.64
CA ASP A 353 -27.27 11.68 -14.26
C ASP A 353 -26.90 12.86 -13.33
N LYS A 354 -27.67 13.95 -13.46
CA LYS A 354 -27.52 15.17 -12.67
C LYS A 354 -28.16 14.98 -11.30
N ASP A 355 -27.59 14.09 -10.50
CA ASP A 355 -27.62 14.34 -9.07
C ASP A 355 -26.81 15.61 -8.81
N SER A 356 -27.22 16.40 -7.82
CA SER A 356 -26.60 17.66 -7.35
C SER A 356 -25.11 17.56 -6.94
N ASP A 357 -24.52 16.38 -7.10
CA ASP A 357 -23.15 16.00 -6.76
C ASP A 357 -22.27 15.65 -7.96
N VAL A 358 -22.88 15.47 -9.14
CA VAL A 358 -22.20 15.21 -10.41
C VAL A 358 -21.90 16.54 -11.13
N GLY A 359 -21.90 17.66 -10.40
CA GLY A 359 -21.58 19.00 -10.89
C GLY A 359 -22.82 19.89 -10.97
N ASP A 360 -22.71 21.06 -10.32
CA ASP A 360 -23.54 22.25 -10.59
C ASP A 360 -22.88 23.12 -11.68
#